data_AF-A0A6C0E054-F1
#
_entry.id   AF-A0A6C0E054-F1
#
_cell.length_a   1.000
_cell.length_b   1.000
_cell.length_c   1.000
_cell.angle_alpha   90.00
_cell.angle_beta   90.00
_cell.angle_gamma   90.00
#
_symmetry.space_group_name_H-M   'P 1'
#
loop_
_entity.id
_entity.type
_entity.pdbx_description
1 polymer ?
#
loop_
_entity_poly.entity_id
_entity_poly.type
_entity_poly.pdbx_seq_one_letter_code
_entity_poly.pdbx_strand_id
1 'polypeptide(L)'
;MDNYNIYKKYTLDKINNSLTIEQPFYHVFIQDILHKDLYILLKDKNEYYKQFTSNRLQDNKSFVNNKYSIIGSNDVVLQIFHKLFSDKEIITAIFNKFFINTLDYLNKISVYEHM
;
A
#
# COMPACT_ATOMS: atom_id res chain seq x y z
N MET A 1 12.81 12.47 13.54
CA MET A 1 11.61 12.20 14.35
C MET A 1 10.74 11.27 13.53
N ASP A 2 10.51 10.05 14.03
CA ASP A 2 10.02 8.94 13.21
C ASP A 2 8.49 9.06 13.04
N ASN A 3 8.06 9.91 12.10
CA ASN A 3 6.64 10.18 11.79
C ASN A 3 5.88 8.91 11.36
N TYR A 4 6.58 7.80 11.14
CA TYR A 4 6.01 6.49 10.85
C TYR A 4 4.87 6.12 11.79
N ASN A 5 5.05 6.26 13.11
CA ASN A 5 4.01 5.85 14.08
C ASN A 5 2.74 6.70 13.98
N ILE A 6 2.88 7.99 13.64
CA ILE A 6 1.75 8.89 13.41
C ILE A 6 0.98 8.43 12.17
N TYR A 7 1.69 8.16 11.07
CA TYR A 7 1.08 7.70 9.83
C TYR A 7 0.45 6.31 9.95
N LYS A 8 1.11 5.39 10.66
CA LYS A 8 0.57 4.06 10.95
C LYS A 8 -0.75 4.15 11.73
N LYS A 9 -0.76 4.91 12.83
CA LYS A 9 -1.96 5.10 13.63
C LYS A 9 -3.12 5.68 12.80
N TYR A 10 -2.87 6.76 12.07
CA TYR A 10 -3.87 7.38 11.20
C TYR A 10 -4.43 6.39 10.17
N THR A 11 -3.55 5.61 9.53
CA THR A 11 -3.94 4.63 8.50
C THR A 11 -4.81 3.52 9.09
N LEU A 12 -4.42 2.98 10.24
CA LEU A 12 -5.22 2.00 10.98
C LEU A 12 -6.59 2.56 11.37
N ASP A 13 -6.63 3.79 11.88
CA ASP A 13 -7.89 4.45 12.23
C ASP A 13 -8.81 4.58 10.99
N LYS A 14 -8.26 4.94 9.82
CA LYS A 14 -9.03 5.03 8.57
C LYS A 14 -9.56 3.68 8.10
N ILE A 15 -8.73 2.64 8.16
CA ILE A 15 -9.15 1.28 7.81
C ILE A 15 -10.23 0.82 8.77
N ASN A 16 -10.01 0.90 10.09
CA ASN A 16 -10.96 0.38 11.07
C ASN A 16 -12.32 1.08 10.99
N ASN A 17 -12.35 2.38 10.72
CA ASN A 17 -13.59 3.15 10.59
C ASN A 17 -14.25 3.08 9.20
N SER A 18 -13.63 2.44 8.20
CA SER A 18 -14.26 2.30 6.89
C SER A 18 -15.42 1.30 6.94
N LEU A 19 -16.55 1.67 6.35
CA LEU A 19 -17.70 0.78 6.19
C LEU A 19 -17.47 -0.18 5.03
N THR A 20 -17.77 -1.45 5.25
CA THR A 20 -17.91 -2.41 4.15
C THR A 20 -19.34 -2.31 3.64
N ILE A 21 -19.51 -1.99 2.36
CA ILE A 21 -20.83 -1.88 1.75
C ILE A 21 -21.25 -3.29 1.30
N GLU A 22 -22.49 -3.69 1.61
CA GLU A 22 -23.04 -4.97 1.18
C GLU A 22 -23.75 -4.86 -0.18
N GLN A 23 -23.48 -5.87 -1.02
CA GLN A 23 -24.06 -6.23 -2.33
C GLN A 23 -23.72 -5.39 -3.59
N PRO A 24 -23.52 -6.06 -4.75
CA PRO A 24 -23.38 -7.51 -4.96
C PRO A 24 -21.96 -8.06 -4.65
N PHE A 25 -21.03 -7.19 -4.24
CA PHE A 25 -19.68 -7.54 -3.80
C PHE A 25 -19.32 -6.77 -2.52
N TYR A 26 -18.45 -7.34 -1.69
CA TYR A 26 -17.85 -6.63 -0.56
C TYR A 26 -16.87 -5.57 -1.09
N HIS A 27 -17.38 -4.38 -1.35
CA HIS A 27 -16.55 -3.23 -1.70
C HIS A 27 -16.21 -2.46 -0.42
N VAL A 28 -14.93 -2.18 -0.25
CA VAL A 28 -14.41 -1.33 0.81
C VAL A 28 -13.75 -0.14 0.15
N PHE A 29 -14.31 1.03 0.37
CA PHE A 29 -13.69 2.29 -0.01
C PHE A 29 -13.18 2.96 1.26
N ILE A 30 -11.86 3.18 1.33
CA ILE A 30 -11.21 3.83 2.47
C ILE A 30 -10.84 5.25 2.05
N GLN A 31 -11.69 6.20 2.41
CA GLN A 31 -11.47 7.60 2.10
C GLN A 31 -10.30 8.17 2.91
N ASP A 32 -9.42 8.91 2.24
CA ASP A 32 -8.27 9.59 2.83
C ASP A 32 -7.37 8.64 3.66
N ILE A 33 -7.07 7.46 3.11
CA ILE A 33 -6.27 6.43 3.80
C ILE A 33 -4.87 6.92 4.21
N LEU A 34 -4.31 7.89 3.49
CA LEU A 34 -3.02 8.51 3.81
C LEU A 34 -3.21 9.77 4.63
N HIS A 35 -2.34 9.97 5.62
CA HIS A 35 -2.23 11.25 6.30
C HIS A 35 -1.91 12.36 5.28
N LYS A 36 -2.56 13.53 5.39
CA LYS A 36 -2.44 14.63 4.43
C LYS A 36 -0.99 14.98 4.11
N ASP A 37 -0.14 15.10 5.13
CA ASP A 37 1.26 15.45 4.95
C ASP A 37 2.03 14.37 4.17
N LEU A 38 1.81 13.09 4.49
CA LEU A 38 2.42 11.98 3.76
C LEU A 38 1.94 11.96 2.30
N TYR A 39 0.65 12.23 2.05
CA TYR A 39 0.10 12.32 0.70
C TYR A 39 0.76 13.43 -0.12
N ILE A 40 0.92 14.64 0.46
CA ILE A 40 1.57 15.76 -0.22
C ILE A 40 3.01 15.41 -0.56
N LEU A 41 3.77 14.87 0.40
CA LEU A 41 5.15 14.44 0.17
C LEU A 41 5.24 13.37 -0.93
N LEU A 42 4.35 12.38 -0.91
CA LEU A 42 4.31 11.34 -1.95
C LEU A 42 3.95 11.90 -3.32
N LYS A 43 3.04 12.87 -3.39
CA LYS A 43 2.70 13.56 -4.63
C LYS A 43 3.92 14.26 -5.23
N ASP A 44 4.68 14.97 -4.41
CA ASP A 44 5.90 15.66 -4.87
C ASP A 44 6.95 14.66 -5.34
N LYS A 45 7.13 13.54 -4.63
CA LYS A 45 8.01 12.45 -5.07
C LYS A 45 7.54 11.81 -6.36
N ASN A 46 6.24 11.60 -6.53
CA ASN A 46 5.69 11.05 -7.75
C ASN A 46 6.00 11.94 -8.96
N GLU A 47 5.78 13.25 -8.86
CA GLU A 47 6.16 14.18 -9.94
C GLU A 47 7.67 14.15 -10.23
N TYR A 48 8.51 14.11 -9.19
CA TYR A 48 9.95 14.01 -9.36
C TYR A 48 10.39 12.71 -10.07
N TYR A 49 9.78 11.57 -9.73
CA TYR A 49 10.19 10.26 -10.25
C TYR A 49 9.58 9.88 -11.60
N LYS A 50 8.57 10.60 -12.09
CA LYS A 50 7.99 10.38 -13.43
C LYS A 50 9.01 10.40 -14.57
N GLN A 51 10.09 11.17 -14.42
CA GLN A 51 11.16 11.24 -15.42
C GLN A 51 12.15 10.06 -15.36
N PHE A 52 12.11 9.25 -14.30
CA PHE A 52 13.05 8.14 -14.07
C PHE A 52 12.38 6.77 -14.20
N THR A 53 11.25 6.70 -14.91
CA THR A 53 10.49 5.46 -15.07
C THR A 53 11.08 4.57 -16.16
N SER A 54 10.91 3.26 -16.00
CA SER A 54 11.22 2.25 -17.02
C SER A 54 9.95 1.54 -17.48
N ASN A 55 10.00 0.96 -18.68
CA ASN A 55 8.89 0.18 -19.20
C ASN A 55 8.59 -0.99 -18.26
N ARG A 56 7.32 -1.13 -17.89
CA ARG A 56 6.83 -2.29 -17.16
C ARG A 56 6.75 -3.47 -18.14
N LEU A 57 7.22 -4.64 -17.71
CA LEU A 57 6.95 -5.88 -18.43
C LEU A 57 5.44 -6.11 -18.44
N GLN A 58 4.86 -6.22 -19.64
CA GLN A 58 3.44 -6.44 -19.86
C GLN A 58 3.24 -7.46 -20.98
N ASP A 59 2.10 -8.15 -20.93
CA ASP A 59 1.77 -9.22 -21.89
C ASP A 59 1.44 -8.67 -23.29
N ASN A 60 0.99 -7.42 -23.38
CA ASN A 60 0.62 -6.77 -24.64
C ASN A 60 1.63 -5.68 -25.04
N LYS A 61 2.30 -5.87 -26.18
CA LYS A 61 3.29 -4.93 -26.74
C LYS A 61 2.70 -3.58 -27.18
N SER A 62 1.38 -3.51 -27.40
CA SER A 62 0.69 -2.29 -27.84
C SER A 62 0.34 -1.32 -26.69
N PHE A 63 0.51 -1.74 -25.44
CA PHE A 63 0.28 -0.91 -24.27
C PHE A 63 1.59 -0.76 -23.50
N VAL A 64 2.10 0.46 -23.44
CA VAL A 64 3.36 0.76 -22.73
C VAL A 64 3.00 1.45 -21.42
N ASN A 65 3.09 0.72 -20.32
CA ASN A 65 3.02 1.28 -18.98
C ASN A 65 4.43 1.48 -18.42
N ASN A 66 4.67 2.60 -17.75
CA ASN A 66 5.96 2.94 -17.16
C ASN A 66 5.88 2.83 -15.63
N LYS A 67 6.96 2.39 -14.99
CA LYS A 67 7.06 2.32 -13.52
C LYS A 67 8.41 2.82 -13.03
N TYR A 68 8.41 3.41 -11.85
CA TYR A 68 9.62 3.61 -11.05
C TYR A 68 9.71 2.49 -10.01
N SER A 69 10.88 1.87 -9.87
CA SER A 69 11.10 0.85 -8.83
C SER A 69 11.43 1.52 -7.51
N ILE A 70 10.61 1.26 -6.49
CA ILE A 70 10.85 1.77 -5.13
C ILE A 70 11.86 0.88 -4.36
N ILE A 71 12.06 -0.37 -4.81
CA ILE A 71 12.96 -1.33 -4.18
C ILE A 71 14.40 -0.78 -4.21
N GLY A 72 15.02 -0.69 -3.03
CA GLY A 72 16.38 -0.16 -2.86
C GLY A 72 16.48 1.37 -2.87
N SER A 73 15.35 2.11 -2.87
CA SER A 73 15.38 3.56 -2.77
C SER A 73 15.83 4.02 -1.38
N ASN A 74 16.72 5.02 -1.34
CA ASN A 74 17.13 5.73 -0.12
C ASN A 74 16.19 6.89 0.22
N ASP A 75 15.12 7.09 -0.55
CA ASP A 75 14.14 8.14 -0.28
C ASP A 75 13.28 7.79 0.94
N VAL A 76 13.47 8.54 2.02
CA VAL A 76 12.80 8.34 3.31
C VAL A 76 11.28 8.33 3.17
N VAL A 77 10.69 9.15 2.28
CA VAL A 77 9.23 9.20 2.08
C VAL A 77 8.73 7.90 1.47
N LEU A 78 9.45 7.39 0.45
CA LEU A 78 9.11 6.13 -0.19
C LEU A 78 9.33 4.94 0.76
N GLN A 79 10.37 4.97 1.58
CA GLN A 79 10.61 3.96 2.61
C GLN A 79 9.50 3.93 3.67
N ILE A 80 9.04 5.10 4.12
CA ILE A 80 7.90 5.21 5.06
C ILE A 80 6.64 4.62 4.41
N PHE A 81 6.33 5.00 3.17
CA PHE A 81 5.16 4.50 2.45
C PHE A 81 5.22 2.98 2.24
N HIS A 82 6.39 2.47 1.80
CA HIS A 82 6.61 1.04 1.65
C HIS A 82 6.43 0.31 2.99
N LYS A 83 7.09 0.80 4.05
CA LYS A 83 6.99 0.23 5.41
C LYS A 83 5.54 0.20 5.89
N LEU A 84 4.76 1.24 5.63
CA LEU A 84 3.35 1.34 6.05
C LEU A 84 2.48 0.23 5.45
N PHE A 85 2.60 -0.04 4.15
CA PHE A 85 1.79 -1.07 3.47
C PHE A 85 2.42 -2.46 3.46
N SER A 86 3.65 -2.60 3.97
CA SER A 86 4.24 -3.88 4.36
C SER A 86 4.04 -4.20 5.84
N ASP A 87 3.46 -3.29 6.63
CA ASP A 87 3.22 -3.51 8.07
C ASP A 87 2.13 -4.56 8.26
N LYS A 88 2.45 -5.60 9.05
CA LYS A 88 1.55 -6.73 9.29
C LYS A 88 0.19 -6.29 9.86
N GLU A 89 0.16 -5.31 10.77
CA GLU A 89 -1.10 -4.86 11.36
C GLU A 89 -2.00 -4.17 10.33
N ILE A 90 -1.42 -3.34 9.46
CA ILE A 90 -2.17 -2.68 8.38
C ILE A 90 -2.70 -3.70 7.39
N ILE A 91 -1.87 -4.67 6.99
CA ILE A 91 -2.28 -5.77 6.12
C ILE A 91 -3.44 -6.53 6.77
N THR A 92 -3.29 -6.99 8.02
CA THR A 92 -4.36 -7.70 8.73
C THR A 92 -5.64 -6.88 8.82
N ALA A 93 -5.55 -5.58 9.14
CA ALA A 93 -6.72 -4.70 9.21
C ALA A 93 -7.43 -4.57 7.86
N ILE A 94 -6.70 -4.44 6.75
CA ILE A 94 -7.28 -4.40 5.40
C ILE A 94 -7.97 -5.71 5.08
N PHE A 95 -7.30 -6.85 5.26
CA PHE A 95 -7.87 -8.17 4.93
C PHE A 95 -9.11 -8.49 5.77
N ASN A 96 -9.17 -8.05 7.03
CA ASN A 96 -10.36 -8.21 7.87
C ASN A 96 -11.60 -7.51 7.28
N LYS A 97 -11.43 -6.50 6.42
CA LYS A 97 -12.55 -5.82 5.75
C LYS A 97 -13.10 -6.60 4.55
N PHE A 98 -12.37 -7.58 4.02
CA PHE A 98 -12.70 -8.34 2.81
C PHE A 98 -13.07 -9.82 3.08
N PHE A 99 -13.42 -10.18 4.32
CA PHE A 99 -13.94 -11.52 4.68
C PHE A 99 -13.07 -12.72 4.30
N ILE A 100 -11.74 -12.61 4.42
CA ILE A 100 -10.87 -13.79 4.54
C ILE A 100 -10.57 -13.96 6.02
N ASN A 101 -10.78 -15.18 6.56
CA ASN A 101 -10.22 -15.54 7.86
C ASN A 101 -8.69 -15.38 7.76
N THR A 102 -8.19 -14.25 8.23
CA THR A 102 -6.85 -13.70 7.94
C THR A 102 -5.72 -14.66 8.34
N LEU A 103 -5.97 -15.51 9.33
CA LEU A 103 -5.02 -16.54 9.78
C LEU A 103 -4.63 -17.53 8.67
N ASP A 104 -5.58 -17.98 7.85
CA ASP A 104 -5.30 -19.03 6.85
C ASP A 104 -4.47 -18.52 5.66
N TYR A 105 -4.54 -17.22 5.37
CA TYR A 105 -3.80 -16.61 4.25
C TYR A 105 -2.42 -16.12 4.67
N LEU A 106 -2.28 -15.52 5.87
CA LEU A 106 -0.98 -15.07 6.38
C LEU A 106 -0.01 -16.24 6.59
N ASN A 107 -0.51 -17.42 7.00
CA ASN A 107 0.27 -18.65 7.12
C ASN A 107 0.75 -19.22 5.77
N LYS A 108 0.12 -18.84 4.64
CA LYS A 108 0.57 -19.24 3.29
C LYS A 108 1.63 -18.31 2.71
N ILE A 109 1.63 -17.03 3.12
CA ILE A 109 2.62 -16.05 2.65
C ILE A 109 4.02 -16.36 3.23
N SER A 110 4.11 -16.88 4.46
CA SER A 110 5.39 -17.28 5.09
C SER A 110 6.09 -18.48 4.42
N VAL A 111 5.42 -19.19 3.51
CA VAL A 111 6.03 -20.33 2.80
C VAL A 111 6.91 -19.86 1.64
N TYR A 112 6.70 -18.64 1.11
CA TYR A 112 7.46 -18.11 -0.03
C TYR A 112 8.68 -17.25 0.35
N GLU A 113 8.91 -16.98 1.64
CA GLU A 113 10.15 -16.32 2.12
C GLU A 113 11.28 -17.31 2.45
N HIS A 114 11.04 -18.63 2.23
CA HIS A 114 12.00 -19.71 2.47
C HIS A 114 12.33 -20.56 1.24
N MET A 115 12.01 -20.09 0.03
CA MET A 115 12.51 -20.65 -1.25
C MET A 115 13.31 -19.59 -2.01
#